data_AF-A0A4V1J2J7-F1
#
_entry.id   AF-A0A4V1J2J7-F1
#
_cell.length_a   1.000
_cell.length_b   1.000
_cell.length_c   1.000
_cell.angle_alpha   90.00
_cell.angle_beta   90.00
_cell.angle_gamma   90.00
#
_symmetry.space_group_name_H-M   'P 1'
#
loop_
_entity.id
_entity.type
_entity.pdbx_description
1 polymer ?
#
loop_
_entity_poly.entity_id
_entity_poly.type
_entity_poly.pdbx_seq_one_letter_code
_entity_poly.pdbx_strand_id
1 'polypeptide(L)'
;DYVLFVQWLYLGNRSHTPKTWIEYTKIERSRLTGVKLALVYGNERLKHTNFVRPSRWNVLFLMIVPKVVTCAIIACAYLFANSQNETNTEFPSFAVARITLVASLPLLFNLGLMIVVFMFNITVGWFLSSVLNIYPSVLAFICRTLSLLVHFSSFVILWQLQNCNFAQTVLGCALVCILQKVVLQTLTVMFLSREVMDQRPNHAWWSGKWLKAGLGWRTLTQPLREFVCKVAEQTNFATDFTIGHLIFFVQIPFLLIPFGNTWHSVMLMWIKPT
;
A
#
# COMPACT_ATOMS: atom_id res chain seq x y z
N ASP A 1 -3.17 2.27 -21.84
CA ASP A 1 -3.22 1.66 -20.49
C ASP A 1 -2.23 2.21 -19.49
N TYR A 2 -0.93 2.24 -19.79
CA TYR A 2 0.08 2.74 -18.85
C TYR A 2 -0.22 4.16 -18.30
N VAL A 3 -0.59 5.11 -19.17
CA VAL A 3 -0.97 6.48 -18.74
C VAL A 3 -2.18 6.45 -17.80
N LEU A 4 -3.19 5.63 -18.11
CA LEU A 4 -4.39 5.49 -17.27
C LEU A 4 -4.06 4.87 -15.91
N PHE A 5 -3.13 3.90 -15.88
CA PHE A 5 -2.62 3.32 -14.63
C PHE A 5 -1.90 4.36 -13.76
N VAL A 6 -0.99 5.15 -14.35
CA VAL A 6 -0.28 6.22 -13.61
C VAL A 6 -1.26 7.29 -13.12
N GLN A 7 -2.21 7.71 -13.95
CA GLN A 7 -3.28 8.63 -13.52
C GLN A 7 -4.09 8.03 -12.37
N TRP A 8 -4.51 6.76 -12.48
CA TRP A 8 -5.26 6.06 -11.45
C TRP A 8 -4.53 6.01 -10.10
N LEU A 9 -3.21 5.81 -10.11
CA LEU A 9 -2.36 5.80 -8.91
C LEU A 9 -2.33 7.15 -8.18
N TYR A 10 -2.18 8.26 -8.92
CA TYR A 10 -1.98 9.59 -8.33
C TYR A 10 -3.26 10.40 -8.08
N LEU A 11 -4.39 10.03 -8.69
CA LEU A 11 -5.67 10.71 -8.50
C LEU A 11 -6.29 10.46 -7.10
N GLY A 12 -7.14 11.39 -6.65
CA GLY A 12 -8.07 11.20 -5.52
C GLY A 12 -7.84 12.04 -4.25
N ASN A 13 -6.77 12.84 -4.17
CA ASN A 13 -6.48 13.64 -2.96
C ASN A 13 -7.05 15.08 -2.98
N ARG A 14 -7.46 15.60 -4.14
CA ARG A 14 -7.99 16.97 -4.28
C ARG A 14 -9.52 17.04 -4.14
N SER A 15 -10.22 16.16 -4.84
CA SER A 15 -11.68 16.08 -4.86
C SER A 15 -12.09 14.63 -5.02
N HIS A 16 -13.32 14.33 -4.62
CA HIS A 16 -13.86 12.99 -4.76
C HIS A 16 -14.00 12.63 -6.24
N THR A 17 -13.05 11.82 -6.71
CA THR A 17 -13.05 11.27 -8.07
C THR A 17 -13.35 9.78 -7.95
N PRO A 18 -14.42 9.27 -8.59
CA PRO A 18 -14.69 7.84 -8.59
C PRO A 18 -13.58 7.09 -9.34
N LYS A 19 -13.36 5.82 -8.98
CA LYS A 19 -12.38 4.92 -9.62
C LYS A 19 -10.93 5.41 -9.46
N THR A 20 -10.52 5.72 -8.24
CA THR A 20 -9.13 6.06 -7.91
C THR A 20 -8.45 4.95 -7.12
N TRP A 21 -7.11 4.90 -7.11
CA TRP A 21 -6.35 3.94 -6.31
C TRP A 21 -6.66 4.07 -4.80
N ILE A 22 -6.93 5.28 -4.32
CA ILE A 22 -7.34 5.52 -2.92
C ILE A 22 -8.70 4.89 -2.62
N GLU A 23 -9.66 5.03 -3.54
CA GLU A 23 -10.97 4.39 -3.38
C GLU A 23 -10.84 2.86 -3.43
N TYR A 24 -10.01 2.33 -4.33
CA TYR A 24 -9.73 0.90 -4.41
C TYR A 24 -9.14 0.35 -3.10
N THR A 25 -8.08 0.97 -2.57
CA THR A 25 -7.46 0.55 -1.30
C THR A 25 -8.43 0.66 -0.12
N LYS A 26 -9.29 1.68 -0.10
CA LYS A 26 -10.36 1.81 0.90
C LYS A 26 -11.39 0.70 0.79
N ILE A 27 -11.81 0.33 -0.42
CA ILE A 27 -12.72 -0.80 -0.65
C ILE A 27 -12.06 -2.11 -0.21
N GLU A 28 -10.80 -2.34 -0.56
CA GLU A 28 -10.05 -3.53 -0.12
C GLU A 28 -10.00 -3.62 1.41
N ARG A 29 -9.70 -2.51 2.09
CA ARG A 29 -9.71 -2.42 3.56
C ARG A 29 -11.09 -2.63 4.17
N SER A 30 -12.14 -2.20 3.49
CA SER A 30 -13.53 -2.46 3.90
C SER A 30 -13.89 -3.95 3.85
N ARG A 31 -13.26 -4.75 2.96
CA ARG A 31 -13.44 -6.21 2.95
C ARG A 31 -12.83 -6.88 4.17
N LEU A 32 -11.75 -6.32 4.71
CA LEU A 32 -11.08 -6.82 5.92
C LEU A 32 -11.82 -6.40 7.20
N THR A 33 -12.25 -5.14 7.27
CA THR A 33 -12.77 -4.54 8.51
C THR A 33 -14.30 -4.44 8.59
N GLY A 34 -14.99 -4.58 7.47
CA GLY A 34 -16.43 -4.29 7.33
C GLY A 34 -16.73 -2.79 7.27
N VAL A 35 -17.96 -2.42 6.91
CA VAL A 35 -18.40 -1.02 6.79
C VAL A 35 -19.23 -0.59 8.01
N LYS A 36 -19.08 0.67 8.45
CA LYS A 36 -19.94 1.25 9.50
C LYS A 36 -21.27 1.76 8.88
N LEU A 37 -22.39 1.08 9.20
CA LEU A 37 -23.74 1.36 8.67
C LEU A 37 -24.26 2.79 8.92
N ALA A 38 -23.86 3.44 10.02
CA ALA A 38 -24.47 4.72 10.44
C ALA A 38 -24.06 5.97 9.61
N LEU A 39 -23.35 5.79 8.49
CA LEU A 39 -22.81 6.90 7.67
C LEU A 39 -23.14 6.74 6.18
N VAL A 40 -24.26 6.08 5.88
CA VAL A 40 -24.84 6.00 4.54
C VAL A 40 -25.56 7.32 4.24
N TYR A 41 -24.81 8.38 3.97
CA TYR A 41 -25.40 9.59 3.41
C TYR A 41 -25.43 9.46 1.88
N GLY A 42 -26.62 9.11 1.35
CA GLY A 42 -27.07 9.47 0.00
C GLY A 42 -26.30 8.92 -1.21
N ASN A 43 -25.86 7.65 -1.23
CA ASN A 43 -25.32 7.07 -2.47
C ASN A 43 -25.68 5.59 -2.67
N GLU A 44 -26.22 5.27 -3.85
CA GLU A 44 -26.54 3.93 -4.38
C GLU A 44 -25.31 3.00 -4.51
N ARG A 45 -24.11 3.50 -4.20
CA ARG A 45 -22.79 2.88 -4.43
C ARG A 45 -22.44 1.71 -3.52
N LEU A 46 -23.29 1.40 -2.55
CA LEU A 46 -23.06 0.32 -1.58
C LEU A 46 -23.40 -1.07 -2.12
N LYS A 47 -23.90 -1.20 -3.37
CA LYS A 47 -24.10 -2.51 -4.03
C LYS A 47 -22.83 -3.37 -4.12
N HIS A 48 -21.64 -2.80 -3.86
CA HIS A 48 -20.35 -3.47 -4.04
C HIS A 48 -19.51 -3.66 -2.77
N THR A 49 -20.05 -3.33 -1.59
CA THR A 49 -19.32 -3.47 -0.31
C THR A 49 -20.06 -4.37 0.66
N ASN A 50 -19.40 -5.41 1.17
CA ASN A 50 -19.96 -6.28 2.20
C ASN A 50 -20.21 -5.46 3.48
N PHE A 51 -21.49 -5.22 3.77
CA PHE A 51 -21.93 -4.47 4.95
C PHE A 51 -21.64 -5.20 6.26
N VAL A 52 -21.64 -6.53 6.20
CA VAL A 52 -21.39 -7.39 7.36
C VAL A 52 -19.89 -7.52 7.55
N ARG A 53 -19.40 -7.14 8.73
CA ARG A 53 -18.01 -7.44 9.11
C ARG A 53 -17.84 -8.96 9.12
N PRO A 54 -16.96 -9.52 8.27
CA PRO A 54 -16.68 -10.95 8.31
C PRO A 54 -16.18 -11.36 9.70
N SER A 55 -16.48 -12.59 10.12
CA SER A 55 -16.00 -13.11 11.42
C SER A 55 -14.47 -12.98 11.47
N ARG A 56 -13.91 -12.67 12.65
CA ARG A 56 -12.45 -12.52 12.79
C ARG A 56 -11.70 -13.77 12.34
N TRP A 57 -12.28 -14.94 12.61
CA TRP A 57 -11.79 -16.23 12.13
C TRP A 57 -11.80 -16.34 10.62
N ASN A 58 -12.89 -15.94 9.95
CA ASN A 58 -12.95 -15.98 8.49
C ASN A 58 -11.93 -15.03 7.85
N VAL A 59 -11.73 -13.83 8.40
CA VAL A 59 -10.70 -12.91 7.90
C VAL A 59 -9.30 -13.50 8.08
N LEU A 60 -9.03 -14.09 9.25
CA LEU A 60 -7.73 -14.70 9.54
C LEU A 60 -7.45 -15.87 8.59
N PHE A 61 -8.37 -16.83 8.48
CA PHE A 61 -8.17 -18.03 7.66
C PHE A 61 -8.26 -17.78 6.16
N LEU A 62 -9.17 -16.94 5.69
CA LEU A 62 -9.40 -16.75 4.24
C LEU A 62 -8.53 -15.65 3.63
N MET A 63 -8.07 -14.67 4.41
CA MET A 63 -7.35 -13.53 3.88
C MET A 63 -5.90 -13.43 4.36
N ILE A 64 -5.59 -13.83 5.60
CA ILE A 64 -4.21 -13.74 6.15
C ILE A 64 -3.42 -15.01 5.86
N VAL A 65 -3.97 -16.19 6.19
CA VAL A 65 -3.26 -17.47 6.04
C VAL A 65 -2.72 -17.69 4.62
N PRO A 66 -3.46 -17.45 3.52
CA PRO A 66 -2.92 -17.62 2.18
C PRO A 66 -1.68 -16.75 1.93
N LYS A 67 -1.69 -15.50 2.40
CA LYS A 67 -0.53 -14.60 2.25
C LYS A 67 0.66 -15.03 3.10
N VAL A 68 0.42 -15.54 4.31
CA VAL A 68 1.47 -16.10 5.16
C VAL A 68 2.09 -17.34 4.51
N VAL A 69 1.27 -18.23 3.94
CA VAL A 69 1.76 -19.40 3.21
C VAL A 69 2.57 -19.00 1.98
N THR A 70 2.10 -18.05 1.16
CA THR A 70 2.87 -17.53 0.03
C THR A 70 4.18 -16.89 0.50
N CYS A 71 4.16 -16.13 1.59
CA CYS A 71 5.35 -15.55 2.19
C CYS A 71 6.33 -16.64 2.64
N ALA A 72 5.84 -17.70 3.28
CA ALA A 72 6.67 -18.81 3.76
C ALA A 72 7.32 -19.57 2.60
N ILE A 73 6.59 -19.85 1.52
CA ILE A 73 7.13 -20.52 0.32
C ILE A 73 8.27 -19.69 -0.28
N ILE A 74 8.07 -18.39 -0.45
CA ILE A 74 9.09 -17.49 -1.02
C ILE A 74 10.26 -17.30 -0.06
N ALA A 75 9.99 -17.25 1.26
CA ALA A 75 11.04 -17.24 2.28
C ALA A 75 11.91 -18.50 2.25
N CYS A 76 11.29 -19.68 2.11
CA CYS A 76 12.02 -20.94 1.95
C CYS A 76 12.90 -20.91 0.70
N ALA A 77 12.35 -20.48 -0.45
CA ALA A 77 13.12 -20.34 -1.69
C ALA A 77 14.30 -19.35 -1.52
N TYR A 78 14.07 -18.22 -0.87
CA TYR A 78 15.10 -17.21 -0.60
C TYR A 78 16.21 -17.75 0.30
N LEU A 79 15.85 -18.37 1.42
CA LEU A 79 16.81 -18.92 2.37
C LEU A 79 17.60 -20.07 1.77
N PHE A 80 16.95 -20.94 1.01
CA PHE A 80 17.63 -22.01 0.28
C PHE A 80 18.61 -21.45 -0.76
N ALA A 81 18.20 -20.46 -1.56
CA ALA A 81 19.09 -19.84 -2.54
C ALA A 81 20.29 -19.16 -1.89
N ASN A 82 20.13 -18.53 -0.73
CA ASN A 82 21.24 -17.90 0.00
C ASN A 82 22.13 -18.94 0.71
N SER A 83 21.57 -20.04 1.20
CA SER A 83 22.38 -21.09 1.86
C SER A 83 23.33 -21.79 0.90
N GLN A 84 22.97 -21.93 -0.39
CA GLN A 84 23.83 -22.54 -1.41
C GLN A 84 24.99 -21.63 -1.85
N ASN A 85 24.84 -20.30 -1.73
CA ASN A 85 25.86 -19.35 -2.19
C ASN A 85 26.89 -18.97 -1.12
N GLU A 86 26.65 -19.31 0.15
CA GLU A 86 27.49 -18.91 1.30
C GLU A 86 28.33 -20.06 1.87
N THR A 87 28.61 -21.11 1.08
CA THR A 87 29.30 -22.35 1.52
C THR A 87 30.80 -22.19 1.87
N ASN A 88 31.38 -21.00 1.69
CA ASN A 88 32.83 -20.76 1.84
C ASN A 88 33.17 -19.73 2.95
N THR A 89 32.24 -19.38 3.84
CA THR A 89 32.51 -18.43 4.92
C THR A 89 32.47 -19.11 6.29
N GLU A 90 33.45 -18.81 7.15
CA GLU A 90 33.52 -19.28 8.55
C GLU A 90 32.36 -18.77 9.42
N PHE A 91 31.60 -17.78 8.94
CA PHE A 91 30.48 -17.16 9.65
C PHE A 91 29.11 -17.64 9.14
N PRO A 92 28.11 -17.78 10.04
CA PRO A 92 26.77 -18.19 9.65
C PRO A 92 26.08 -17.15 8.77
N SER A 93 25.25 -17.63 7.84
CA SER A 93 24.44 -16.79 6.96
C SER A 93 23.45 -15.92 7.73
N PHE A 94 23.60 -14.60 7.65
CA PHE A 94 22.64 -13.64 8.21
C PHE A 94 21.48 -13.31 7.25
N ALA A 95 21.07 -14.24 6.38
CA ALA A 95 20.05 -14.02 5.35
C ALA A 95 18.69 -13.54 5.93
N VAL A 96 18.26 -14.10 7.06
CA VAL A 96 17.01 -13.70 7.74
C VAL A 96 17.11 -12.28 8.32
N ALA A 97 18.24 -11.95 8.95
CA ALA A 97 18.47 -10.61 9.51
C ALA A 97 18.52 -9.56 8.38
N ARG A 98 19.23 -9.88 7.28
CA ARG A 98 19.33 -9.06 6.07
C ARG A 98 17.95 -8.71 5.52
N ILE A 99 17.09 -9.70 5.28
CA ILE A 99 15.77 -9.46 4.70
C ILE A 99 14.85 -8.72 5.66
N THR A 100 14.93 -9.01 6.97
CA THR A 100 14.10 -8.33 7.98
C THR A 100 14.47 -6.86 8.12
N LEU A 101 15.77 -6.54 8.11
CA LEU A 101 16.27 -5.17 8.12
C LEU A 101 15.78 -4.41 6.89
N VAL A 102 16.00 -4.96 5.69
CA VAL A 102 15.58 -4.32 4.44
C VAL A 102 14.06 -4.14 4.37
N ALA A 103 13.28 -5.13 4.81
CA ALA A 103 11.82 -5.04 4.79
C ALA A 103 11.27 -4.02 5.78
N SER A 104 11.93 -3.86 6.94
CA SER A 104 11.51 -2.90 7.96
C SER A 104 11.83 -1.44 7.61
N LEU A 105 12.90 -1.19 6.84
CA LEU A 105 13.37 0.15 6.51
C LEU A 105 12.28 1.08 5.90
N PRO A 106 11.63 0.75 4.77
CA PRO A 106 10.59 1.62 4.21
C PRO A 106 9.33 1.67 5.08
N LEU A 107 9.04 0.62 5.86
CA LEU A 107 7.90 0.59 6.77
C LEU A 107 8.08 1.59 7.92
N LEU A 108 9.25 1.56 8.57
CA LEU A 108 9.62 2.48 9.65
C LEU A 108 9.73 3.92 9.14
N PHE A 109 10.27 4.11 7.94
CA PHE A 109 10.29 5.43 7.30
C PHE A 109 8.89 5.97 7.09
N ASN A 110 7.95 5.17 6.56
CA ASN A 110 6.57 5.60 6.36
C ASN A 110 5.84 5.91 7.68
N LEU A 111 6.12 5.13 8.74
CA LEU A 111 5.63 5.42 10.09
C LEU A 111 6.11 6.80 10.56
N GLY A 112 7.42 7.07 10.48
CA GLY A 112 8.00 8.35 10.88
C GLY A 112 7.50 9.52 10.03
N LEU A 113 7.45 9.36 8.71
CA LEU A 113 6.99 10.37 7.77
C LEU A 113 5.55 10.80 8.08
N MET A 114 4.65 9.85 8.35
CA MET A 114 3.27 10.15 8.67
C MET A 114 3.12 10.88 10.03
N ILE A 115 4.00 10.60 11.01
CA ILE A 115 4.02 11.36 12.28
C ILE A 115 4.43 12.82 12.01
N VAL A 116 5.53 13.03 11.26
CA VAL A 116 6.04 14.38 10.95
C VAL A 116 4.99 15.19 10.18
N VAL A 117 4.38 14.59 9.16
CA VAL A 117 3.33 15.22 8.35
C VAL A 117 2.11 15.58 9.20
N PHE A 118 1.72 14.71 10.12
CA PHE A 118 0.58 14.97 11.01
C PHE A 118 0.83 16.18 11.92
N MET A 119 2.01 16.24 12.55
CA MET A 119 2.40 17.36 13.41
C MET A 119 2.48 18.68 12.62
N PHE A 120 3.03 18.62 11.41
CA PHE A 120 3.07 19.77 10.50
C PHE A 120 1.67 20.25 10.07
N ASN A 121 0.76 19.32 9.77
CA ASN A 121 -0.59 19.66 9.31
C ASN A 121 -1.47 20.25 10.41
N ILE A 122 -1.34 19.79 11.66
CA ILE A 122 -2.07 20.38 12.78
C ILE A 122 -1.65 21.83 13.03
N THR A 123 -0.36 22.14 12.87
CA THR A 123 0.19 23.47 13.19
C THR A 123 0.02 24.46 12.04
N VAL A 124 0.39 24.08 10.82
CA VAL A 124 0.46 24.99 9.65
C VAL A 124 -0.56 24.60 8.56
N GLY A 125 -0.95 23.33 8.48
CA GLY A 125 -1.80 22.81 7.42
C GLY A 125 -3.14 23.54 7.28
N TRP A 126 -3.77 23.92 8.39
CA TRP A 126 -5.03 24.68 8.37
C TRP A 126 -4.95 26.02 7.63
N PHE A 127 -3.81 26.72 7.75
CA PHE A 127 -3.54 27.99 7.06
C PHE A 127 -3.23 27.74 5.59
N LEU A 128 -2.25 26.87 5.30
CA LEU A 128 -1.84 26.52 3.94
C LEU A 128 -3.01 26.00 3.10
N SER A 129 -3.84 25.12 3.66
CA SER A 129 -5.02 24.59 2.98
C SER A 129 -6.14 25.62 2.78
N SER A 130 -6.12 26.74 3.51
CA SER A 130 -7.09 27.84 3.31
C SER A 130 -6.64 28.82 2.22
N VAL A 131 -5.33 28.98 2.04
CA VAL A 131 -4.74 29.81 0.98
C VAL A 131 -4.63 29.03 -0.34
N LEU A 132 -4.22 27.77 -0.27
CA LEU A 132 -3.92 26.91 -1.42
C LEU A 132 -4.85 25.69 -1.44
N ASN A 133 -5.84 25.72 -2.33
CA ASN A 133 -6.78 24.59 -2.50
C ASN A 133 -6.10 23.30 -3.02
N ILE A 134 -4.90 23.41 -3.59
CA ILE A 134 -4.14 22.28 -4.17
C ILE A 134 -3.22 21.62 -3.11
N TYR A 135 -2.97 22.29 -1.99
CA TYR A 135 -2.01 21.87 -0.95
C TYR A 135 -2.18 20.40 -0.50
N PRO A 136 -3.39 19.90 -0.16
CA PRO A 136 -3.55 18.52 0.30
C PRO A 136 -3.08 17.49 -0.75
N SER A 137 -3.32 17.79 -2.04
CA SER A 137 -2.92 16.92 -3.14
C SER A 137 -1.41 16.93 -3.36
N VAL A 138 -0.77 18.10 -3.27
CA VAL A 138 0.68 18.25 -3.41
C VAL A 138 1.42 17.58 -2.26
N LEU A 139 0.95 17.77 -1.03
CA LEU A 139 1.54 17.12 0.14
C LEU A 139 1.45 15.60 0.05
N ALA A 140 0.28 15.07 -0.33
CA ALA A 140 0.11 13.63 -0.54
C ALA A 140 1.02 13.09 -1.65
N PHE A 141 1.19 13.85 -2.75
CA PHE A 141 2.11 13.50 -3.82
C PHE A 141 3.56 13.43 -3.33
N ILE A 142 4.03 14.44 -2.59
CA ILE A 142 5.39 14.49 -2.03
C ILE A 142 5.63 13.28 -1.12
N CYS A 143 4.69 12.97 -0.22
CA CYS A 143 4.81 11.85 0.70
C CYS A 143 4.90 10.50 -0.04
N ARG A 144 4.07 10.31 -1.06
CA ARG A 144 4.09 9.10 -1.90
C ARG A 144 5.40 8.94 -2.64
N THR A 145 5.91 10.03 -3.21
CA THR A 145 7.19 10.02 -3.91
C THR A 145 8.35 9.72 -2.96
N LEU A 146 8.36 10.30 -1.75
CA LEU A 146 9.35 9.97 -0.72
C LEU A 146 9.28 8.49 -0.30
N SER A 147 8.08 7.97 -0.03
CA SER A 147 7.89 6.55 0.28
C SER A 147 8.40 5.67 -0.85
N LEU A 148 8.17 6.05 -2.11
CA LEU A 148 8.62 5.31 -3.27
C LEU A 148 10.15 5.30 -3.37
N LEU A 149 10.79 6.45 -3.18
CA LEU A 149 12.25 6.57 -3.21
C LEU A 149 12.90 5.66 -2.18
N VAL A 150 12.43 5.69 -0.92
CA VAL A 150 12.99 4.84 0.15
C VAL A 150 12.74 3.35 -0.13
N HIS A 151 11.58 3.01 -0.70
CA HIS A 151 11.30 1.64 -1.11
C HIS A 151 12.28 1.16 -2.18
N PHE A 152 12.54 1.95 -3.23
CA PHE A 152 13.57 1.62 -4.23
C PHE A 152 14.98 1.57 -3.63
N SER A 153 15.34 2.50 -2.75
CA SER A 153 16.61 2.47 -2.04
C SER A 153 16.78 1.19 -1.21
N SER A 154 15.71 0.65 -0.62
CA SER A 154 15.77 -0.64 0.10
C SER A 154 16.13 -1.82 -0.81
N PHE A 155 15.68 -1.82 -2.07
CA PHE A 155 16.08 -2.85 -3.05
C PHE A 155 17.52 -2.70 -3.50
N VAL A 156 18.00 -1.46 -3.64
CA VAL A 156 19.42 -1.18 -3.93
C VAL A 156 20.29 -1.67 -2.77
N ILE A 157 19.91 -1.37 -1.52
CA ILE A 157 20.60 -1.89 -0.33
C ILE A 157 20.62 -3.42 -0.34
N LEU A 158 19.50 -4.07 -0.65
CA LEU A 158 19.44 -5.52 -0.74
C LEU A 158 20.37 -6.09 -1.81
N TRP A 159 20.43 -5.43 -2.97
CA TRP A 159 21.34 -5.79 -4.07
C TRP A 159 22.80 -5.81 -3.60
N GLN A 160 23.22 -4.76 -2.89
CA GLN A 160 24.57 -4.67 -2.34
C GLN A 160 24.83 -5.72 -1.26
N LEU A 161 23.86 -5.94 -0.37
CA LEU A 161 23.96 -6.96 0.68
C LEU A 161 23.99 -8.38 0.11
N GLN A 162 23.62 -8.59 -1.14
CA GLN A 162 23.68 -9.88 -1.85
C GLN A 162 24.84 -9.99 -2.82
N ASN A 163 25.91 -9.19 -2.64
CA ASN A 163 27.10 -9.23 -3.50
C ASN A 163 26.77 -9.03 -4.98
N CYS A 164 25.77 -8.19 -5.29
CA CYS A 164 25.32 -7.89 -6.65
C CYS A 164 24.79 -9.10 -7.43
N ASN A 165 24.25 -10.12 -6.75
CA ASN A 165 23.61 -11.24 -7.41
C ASN A 165 22.17 -10.89 -7.87
N PHE A 166 21.93 -10.94 -9.18
CA PHE A 166 20.62 -10.57 -9.74
C PHE A 166 19.48 -11.47 -9.34
N ALA A 167 19.66 -12.78 -9.49
CA ALA A 167 18.58 -13.75 -9.29
C ALA A 167 18.10 -13.75 -7.84
N GLN A 168 19.04 -13.73 -6.89
CA GLN A 168 18.72 -13.69 -5.46
C GLN A 168 18.08 -12.35 -5.07
N THR A 169 18.46 -11.24 -5.73
CA THR A 169 17.94 -9.93 -5.34
C THR A 169 16.50 -9.80 -5.76
N VAL A 170 16.15 -10.24 -6.96
CA VAL A 170 14.75 -10.27 -7.42
C VAL A 170 13.88 -11.11 -6.49
N LEU A 171 14.37 -12.28 -6.08
CA LEU A 171 13.68 -13.16 -5.13
C LEU A 171 13.51 -12.47 -3.77
N GLY A 172 14.55 -11.78 -3.28
CA GLY A 172 14.51 -11.00 -2.06
C GLY A 172 13.55 -9.80 -2.14
N CYS A 173 13.52 -9.07 -3.25
CA CYS A 173 12.57 -7.97 -3.47
C CYS A 173 11.12 -8.47 -3.42
N ALA A 174 10.83 -9.61 -4.03
CA ALA A 174 9.51 -10.24 -3.96
C ALA A 174 9.15 -10.61 -2.52
N LEU A 175 10.10 -11.16 -1.77
CA LEU A 175 9.93 -11.49 -0.35
C LEU A 175 9.66 -10.24 0.50
N VAL A 176 10.40 -9.15 0.30
CA VAL A 176 10.19 -7.86 1.00
C VAL A 176 8.78 -7.34 0.78
N CYS A 177 8.30 -7.30 -0.48
CA CYS A 177 6.96 -6.82 -0.82
C CYS A 177 5.86 -7.65 -0.13
N ILE A 178 5.98 -8.98 -0.14
CA ILE A 178 4.98 -9.87 0.45
C ILE A 178 5.02 -9.81 1.98
N LEU A 179 6.22 -9.75 2.57
CA LEU A 179 6.39 -9.62 4.00
C LEU A 179 5.76 -8.32 4.53
N GLN A 180 5.98 -7.19 3.86
CA GLN A 180 5.33 -5.92 4.18
C GLN A 180 3.81 -6.00 4.08
N LYS A 181 3.28 -6.64 3.02
CA LYS A 181 1.83 -6.87 2.85
C LYS A 181 1.24 -7.71 3.99
N VAL A 182 1.94 -8.77 4.42
CA VAL A 182 1.51 -9.63 5.54
C VAL A 182 1.48 -8.84 6.85
N VAL A 183 2.52 -8.07 7.15
CA VAL A 183 2.60 -7.24 8.35
C VAL A 183 1.47 -6.21 8.37
N LEU A 184 1.28 -5.44 7.30
CA LEU A 184 0.26 -4.40 7.22
C LEU A 184 -1.17 -4.95 7.29
N GLN A 185 -1.42 -6.08 6.64
CA GLN A 185 -2.73 -6.70 6.70
C GLN A 185 -3.02 -7.24 8.11
N THR A 186 -2.03 -7.83 8.78
CA THR A 186 -2.16 -8.28 10.17
C THR A 186 -2.47 -7.09 11.08
N LEU A 187 -1.73 -5.99 10.95
CA LEU A 187 -1.99 -4.75 11.70
C LEU A 187 -3.41 -4.20 11.43
N THR A 188 -3.84 -4.22 10.17
CA THR A 188 -5.17 -3.74 9.76
C THR A 188 -6.29 -4.57 10.40
N VAL A 189 -6.16 -5.89 10.42
CA VAL A 189 -7.19 -6.78 10.98
C VAL A 189 -7.24 -6.72 12.50
N MET A 190 -6.08 -6.58 13.15
CA MET A 190 -5.97 -6.55 14.61
C MET A 190 -6.40 -5.22 15.20
N PHE A 191 -5.91 -4.11 14.65
CA PHE A 191 -6.04 -2.78 15.28
C PHE A 191 -7.09 -1.88 14.64
N LEU A 192 -7.45 -2.11 13.36
CA LEU A 192 -8.34 -1.19 12.67
C LEU A 192 -9.81 -1.49 12.96
N SER A 193 -10.54 -0.43 13.31
CA SER A 193 -12.00 -0.45 13.42
C SER A 193 -12.66 -0.41 12.03
N ARG A 194 -13.97 -0.70 11.98
CA ARG A 194 -14.77 -0.73 10.74
C ARG A 194 -14.53 0.49 9.85
N GLU A 195 -14.48 0.26 8.54
CA GLU A 195 -14.24 1.29 7.54
C GLU A 195 -15.39 2.29 7.49
N VAL A 196 -15.02 3.55 7.32
CA VAL A 196 -15.94 4.67 7.20
C VAL A 196 -15.83 5.15 5.76
N MET A 197 -16.89 4.91 4.96
CA MET A 197 -16.86 5.18 3.52
C MET A 197 -16.79 6.68 3.18
N ASP A 198 -17.04 7.52 4.16
CA ASP A 198 -16.88 8.97 4.09
C ASP A 198 -15.42 9.40 3.87
N GLN A 199 -15.20 10.41 3.01
CA GLN A 199 -13.88 10.92 2.62
C GLN A 199 -13.37 12.05 3.51
N ARG A 200 -14.21 12.59 4.40
CA ARG A 200 -13.86 13.68 5.33
C ARG A 200 -12.59 13.38 6.16
N PRO A 201 -12.38 12.17 6.73
CA PRO A 201 -11.15 11.86 7.47
C PRO A 201 -9.88 11.94 6.61
N ASN A 202 -9.92 11.39 5.39
CA ASN A 202 -8.79 11.44 4.45
C ASN A 202 -8.44 12.89 4.08
N HIS A 203 -9.45 13.71 3.78
CA HIS A 203 -9.24 15.12 3.47
C HIS A 203 -8.72 15.89 4.69
N ALA A 204 -9.24 15.61 5.89
CA ALA A 204 -8.78 16.24 7.13
C ALA A 204 -7.31 15.93 7.45
N TRP A 205 -6.85 14.70 7.17
CA TRP A 205 -5.45 14.29 7.35
C TRP A 205 -4.49 15.18 6.54
N TRP A 206 -4.76 15.34 5.24
CA TRP A 206 -3.88 16.09 4.33
C TRP A 206 -4.03 17.62 4.42
N SER A 207 -5.20 18.11 4.84
CA SER A 207 -5.46 19.55 4.98
C SER A 207 -5.18 20.10 6.39
N GLY A 208 -5.07 19.23 7.41
CA GLY A 208 -5.01 19.64 8.81
C GLY A 208 -6.34 20.14 9.40
N LYS A 209 -7.42 20.22 8.61
CA LYS A 209 -8.72 20.81 9.00
C LYS A 209 -9.60 19.83 9.79
N TRP A 210 -9.08 19.21 10.84
CA TRP A 210 -9.81 18.22 11.65
C TRP A 210 -11.08 18.77 12.30
N LEU A 211 -11.00 19.95 12.92
CA LEU A 211 -12.13 20.58 13.60
C LEU A 211 -13.24 21.03 12.64
N LYS A 212 -12.87 21.49 11.43
CA LYS A 212 -13.81 21.95 10.39
C LYS A 212 -14.40 20.81 9.56
N ALA A 213 -13.92 19.57 9.74
CA ALA A 213 -14.38 18.42 8.97
C ALA A 213 -15.78 17.90 9.37
N GLY A 214 -16.40 18.43 10.43
CA GLY A 214 -17.75 18.03 10.84
C GLY A 214 -17.84 16.57 11.32
N LEU A 215 -16.77 16.05 11.92
CA LEU A 215 -16.68 14.67 12.43
C LEU A 215 -17.30 14.49 13.83
N GLY A 216 -17.68 15.59 14.50
CA GLY A 216 -18.20 15.59 15.87
C GLY A 216 -17.17 15.06 16.88
N TRP A 217 -17.63 14.28 17.87
CA TRP A 217 -16.77 13.62 18.87
C TRP A 217 -15.69 12.68 18.28
N ARG A 218 -15.87 12.26 17.02
CA ARG A 218 -14.92 11.38 16.34
C ARG A 218 -13.63 12.10 15.93
N THR A 219 -13.60 13.43 15.99
CA THR A 219 -12.40 14.23 15.70
C THR A 219 -11.21 13.84 16.59
N LEU A 220 -11.46 13.32 17.80
CA LEU A 220 -10.40 12.88 18.72
C LEU A 220 -9.83 11.48 18.39
N THR A 221 -10.68 10.55 17.97
CA THR A 221 -10.29 9.13 17.77
C THR A 221 -9.96 8.78 16.32
N GLN A 222 -10.48 9.55 15.34
CA GLN A 222 -10.21 9.32 13.92
C GLN A 222 -8.75 9.57 13.50
N PRO A 223 -8.02 10.55 14.05
CA PRO A 223 -6.63 10.79 13.66
C PRO A 223 -5.73 9.56 13.83
N LEU A 224 -5.83 8.85 14.96
CA LEU A 224 -5.02 7.64 15.21
C LEU A 224 -5.35 6.51 14.21
N ARG A 225 -6.64 6.32 13.93
CA ARG A 225 -7.08 5.34 12.91
C ARG A 225 -6.54 5.73 11.53
N GLU A 226 -6.67 7.00 11.17
CA GLU A 226 -6.24 7.51 9.87
C GLU A 226 -4.73 7.45 9.72
N PHE A 227 -3.95 7.64 10.79
CA PHE A 227 -2.50 7.42 10.79
C PHE A 227 -2.15 6.00 10.33
N VAL A 228 -2.77 4.97 10.92
CA VAL A 228 -2.54 3.57 10.52
C VAL A 228 -2.96 3.35 9.06
N CYS A 229 -4.11 3.90 8.64
CA CYS A 229 -4.55 3.85 7.25
C CYS A 229 -3.53 4.48 6.29
N LYS A 230 -2.95 5.62 6.66
CA LYS A 230 -2.02 6.39 5.84
C LYS A 230 -0.67 5.70 5.70
N VAL A 231 -0.17 5.11 6.78
CA VAL A 231 1.04 4.27 6.74
C VAL A 231 0.84 3.09 5.81
N ALA A 232 -0.29 2.38 5.94
CA ALA A 232 -0.62 1.26 5.05
C ALA A 232 -0.78 1.71 3.59
N GLU A 233 -1.41 2.87 3.35
CA GLU A 233 -1.54 3.47 2.02
C GLU A 233 -0.17 3.82 1.43
N GLN A 234 0.75 4.46 2.16
CA GLN A 234 2.07 4.78 1.60
C GLN A 234 2.85 3.52 1.19
N THR A 235 2.87 2.50 2.04
CA THR A 235 3.59 1.26 1.74
C THR A 235 2.94 0.48 0.59
N ASN A 236 1.61 0.34 0.59
CA ASN A 236 0.90 -0.30 -0.52
C ASN A 236 1.10 0.47 -1.83
N PHE A 237 1.13 1.82 -1.78
CA PHE A 237 1.38 2.64 -2.96
C PHE A 237 2.75 2.34 -3.56
N ALA A 238 3.80 2.30 -2.73
CA ALA A 238 5.14 1.99 -3.20
C ALA A 238 5.21 0.59 -3.83
N THR A 239 4.63 -0.42 -3.18
CA THR A 239 4.61 -1.79 -3.70
C THR A 239 3.80 -1.93 -5.00
N ASP A 240 2.60 -1.35 -5.06
CA ASP A 240 1.74 -1.43 -6.25
C ASP A 240 2.33 -0.61 -7.41
N PHE A 241 2.99 0.51 -7.12
CA PHE A 241 3.77 1.25 -8.11
C PHE A 241 4.86 0.35 -8.68
N THR A 242 5.73 -0.24 -7.85
CA THR A 242 6.83 -1.10 -8.32
C THR A 242 6.31 -2.29 -9.13
N ILE A 243 5.32 -3.03 -8.61
CA ILE A 243 4.78 -4.22 -9.28
C ILE A 243 4.09 -3.83 -10.58
N GLY A 244 3.29 -2.77 -10.59
CA GLY A 244 2.60 -2.32 -11.79
C GLY A 244 3.57 -1.94 -12.91
N HIS A 245 4.63 -1.18 -12.59
CA HIS A 245 5.66 -0.83 -13.57
C HIS A 245 6.40 -2.07 -14.08
N LEU A 246 6.70 -3.03 -13.21
CA LEU A 246 7.33 -4.30 -13.61
C LEU A 246 6.44 -5.10 -14.55
N ILE A 247 5.14 -5.21 -14.27
CA ILE A 247 4.16 -5.90 -15.14
C ILE A 247 4.12 -5.22 -16.52
N PHE A 248 3.95 -3.89 -16.56
CA PHE A 248 3.90 -3.17 -17.84
C PHE A 248 5.21 -3.31 -18.61
N PHE A 249 6.37 -3.33 -17.94
CA PHE A 249 7.66 -3.53 -18.58
C PHE A 249 7.81 -4.93 -19.19
N VAL A 250 7.42 -5.98 -18.45
CA VAL A 250 7.44 -7.37 -18.92
C VAL A 250 6.46 -7.61 -20.07
N GLN A 251 5.41 -6.80 -20.20
CA GLN A 251 4.46 -6.88 -21.31
C GLN A 251 4.98 -6.30 -22.64
N ILE A 252 5.99 -5.40 -22.61
CA ILE A 252 6.50 -4.72 -23.82
C ILE A 252 6.92 -5.71 -24.92
N PRO A 253 7.70 -6.78 -24.66
CA PRO A 253 8.11 -7.72 -25.71
C PRO A 253 6.93 -8.41 -26.40
N PHE A 254 5.86 -8.72 -25.66
CA PHE A 254 4.67 -9.37 -26.21
C PHE A 254 3.86 -8.45 -27.13
N LEU A 255 3.92 -7.14 -26.91
CA LEU A 255 3.25 -6.15 -27.75
C LEU A 255 3.94 -5.95 -29.12
N LEU A 256 5.22 -6.32 -29.23
CA LEU A 256 5.97 -6.22 -30.48
C LEU A 256 5.66 -7.38 -31.44
N ILE A 257 4.96 -8.43 -30.98
CA ILE A 257 4.55 -9.56 -31.80
C ILE A 257 3.29 -9.17 -32.60
N PRO A 258 3.22 -9.47 -33.92
CA PRO A 258 2.00 -9.26 -34.70
C PRO A 258 0.78 -9.89 -34.03
N PHE A 259 -0.36 -9.19 -34.04
CA PHE A 259 -1.59 -9.57 -33.30
C PHE A 259 -1.49 -9.55 -31.76
N GLY A 260 -0.42 -8.98 -31.19
CA GLY A 260 -0.24 -8.82 -29.74
C GLY A 260 -1.36 -8.01 -29.05
N ASN A 261 -2.09 -7.15 -29.78
CA ASN A 261 -3.22 -6.38 -29.24
C ASN A 261 -4.33 -7.26 -28.63
N THR A 262 -4.58 -8.43 -29.22
CA THR A 262 -5.58 -9.38 -28.72
C THR A 262 -5.12 -10.00 -27.39
N TRP A 263 -3.84 -10.33 -27.30
CA TRP A 263 -3.22 -10.91 -26.11
C TRP A 263 -3.16 -9.88 -24.98
N HIS A 264 -2.77 -8.65 -25.29
CA HIS A 264 -2.71 -7.53 -24.35
C HIS A 264 -4.02 -7.30 -23.60
N SER A 265 -5.15 -7.37 -24.32
CA SER A 265 -6.49 -7.20 -23.76
C SER A 265 -6.84 -8.30 -22.74
N VAL A 266 -6.32 -9.51 -22.94
CA VAL A 266 -6.49 -10.66 -22.02
C VAL A 266 -5.48 -10.61 -20.87
N MET A 267 -4.22 -10.25 -21.16
CA MET A 267 -3.11 -10.21 -20.19
C MET A 267 -3.31 -9.19 -19.08
N LEU A 268 -3.96 -8.05 -19.37
CA LEU A 268 -4.19 -7.03 -18.36
C LEU A 268 -5.18 -7.45 -17.27
N MET A 269 -5.98 -8.51 -17.48
CA MET A 269 -6.95 -9.07 -16.50
C MET A 269 -7.71 -7.98 -15.71
N TRP A 270 -7.93 -6.80 -16.32
CA TRP A 270 -8.70 -5.69 -15.73
C TRP A 270 -10.19 -6.00 -15.67
N ILE A 271 -10.57 -7.18 -16.16
CA ILE A 271 -11.91 -7.74 -16.04
C ILE A 271 -12.06 -8.22 -14.60
N LYS A 272 -12.96 -7.55 -13.88
CA LYS A 272 -13.41 -8.02 -12.57
C LYS A 272 -13.98 -9.44 -12.78
N PRO A 273 -13.55 -10.48 -12.05
CA PRO A 273 -14.29 -11.74 -12.07
C PRO A 273 -15.72 -11.41 -11.62
N THR A 274 -16.65 -11.54 -12.56
CA THR A 274 -18.08 -11.26 -12.39
C THR A 274 -18.70 -12.29 -11.47
#